data_AF-A0A951XCA4-F1
#
_entry.id   AF-A0A951XCA4-F1
#
_cell.length_a   1.000
_cell.length_b   1.000
_cell.length_c   1.000
_cell.angle_alpha   90.00
_cell.angle_beta   90.00
_cell.angle_gamma   90.00
#
_symmetry.space_group_name_H-M   'P 1'
#
loop_
_entity.id
_entity.type
_entity.pdbx_description
1 polymer ?
#
loop_
_entity_poly.entity_id
_entity_poly.type
_entity_poly.pdbx_seq_one_letter_code
_entity_poly.pdbx_strand_id
1 'polypeptide(L)'
;MNVAGNSFVKGYFFTTPAPFAECHASTIVKLRNGEFMAAWFGGQKEGTDDVGIWLVQGKPGNWSQPVQIAKIRNDAHWNPVLFQSPEGKIFLFFKVGKKIPSWETWVKTSDNNGKTWSEATELVQGDKGGRGPVRNKPIITSAGLWIAGASHEEGRWDAFADISSDGGKTWTAAPYIDIDRKNFKGKGVIQPTLWESVRGKVHMLLRSSEGIIYRSDSEDGGKTWSKGYESGLPNPNSGIDLTKLPDGTLVLAYNPDSTNWGSRSPLSLALSFDNGVTWPKILDIDSGDPKDEFSYPGVISYGDTIAVSYTWNRKNIAYWIGTKDALIKAAKDR
;
A
#
# COMPACT_ATOMS: atom_id res chain seq x y z
N MET A 1 -20.20 -1.02 -17.33
CA MET A 1 -21.25 -0.07 -17.76
C MET A 1 -20.90 1.30 -17.20
N ASN A 2 -20.76 2.31 -18.06
CA ASN A 2 -20.69 3.70 -17.62
C ASN A 2 -22.09 4.09 -17.13
N VAL A 3 -22.26 4.22 -15.81
CA VAL A 3 -23.42 4.91 -15.26
C VAL A 3 -23.17 6.40 -15.49
N ALA A 4 -23.84 6.96 -16.48
CA ALA A 4 -23.86 8.40 -16.73
C ALA A 4 -24.32 9.09 -15.43
N GLY A 5 -23.38 9.76 -14.75
CA GLY A 5 -23.64 10.44 -13.47
C GLY A 5 -22.47 10.40 -12.48
N ASN A 6 -21.59 9.40 -12.54
CA ASN A 6 -20.46 9.26 -11.62
C ASN A 6 -19.12 9.43 -12.36
N SER A 7 -18.36 10.46 -11.99
CA SER A 7 -17.10 10.90 -12.63
C SER A 7 -15.88 10.09 -12.18
N PHE A 8 -15.98 8.76 -12.24
CA PHE A 8 -14.86 7.85 -12.01
C PHE A 8 -14.85 6.68 -13.00
N VAL A 9 -13.67 6.12 -13.24
CA VAL A 9 -13.46 4.94 -14.08
C VAL A 9 -13.05 3.76 -13.20
N LYS A 10 -13.65 2.60 -13.43
CA LYS A 10 -13.34 1.35 -12.74
C LYS A 10 -13.15 0.23 -13.75
N GLY A 11 -12.19 -0.66 -13.51
CA GLY A 11 -11.95 -1.82 -14.38
C GLY A 11 -10.90 -2.77 -13.82
N TYR A 12 -10.40 -3.65 -14.68
CA TYR A 12 -9.35 -4.62 -14.36
C TYR A 12 -8.08 -4.33 -15.17
N PHE A 13 -6.92 -4.63 -14.60
CA PHE A 13 -5.63 -4.42 -15.28
C PHE A 13 -5.35 -5.43 -16.40
N PHE A 14 -6.00 -6.60 -16.36
CA PHE A 14 -5.81 -7.64 -17.35
C PHE A 14 -7.07 -8.48 -17.53
N THR A 15 -7.14 -9.15 -18.67
CA THR A 15 -8.17 -10.13 -19.01
C THR A 15 -7.71 -11.55 -18.65
N THR A 16 -8.65 -12.45 -18.40
CA THR A 16 -8.37 -13.87 -18.21
C THR A 16 -8.29 -14.62 -19.54
N PRO A 17 -7.52 -15.73 -19.65
CA PRO A 17 -6.71 -16.33 -18.58
C PRO A 17 -5.43 -15.53 -18.30
N ALA A 18 -5.12 -15.37 -17.02
CA ALA A 18 -3.87 -14.77 -16.57
C ALA A 18 -2.76 -15.85 -16.51
N PRO A 19 -1.47 -15.47 -16.58
CA PRO A 19 -0.35 -16.41 -16.47
C PRO A 19 -0.13 -16.96 -15.05
N PHE A 20 -1.04 -16.70 -14.12
CA PHE A 20 -1.03 -17.11 -12.73
C PHE A 20 -2.45 -17.48 -12.29
N ALA A 21 -2.59 -18.34 -11.28
CA ALA A 21 -3.88 -18.77 -10.74
C ALA A 21 -4.39 -17.81 -9.64
N GLU A 22 -3.47 -17.32 -8.80
CA GLU A 22 -3.74 -16.32 -7.77
C GLU A 22 -2.85 -15.08 -7.97
N CYS A 23 -3.39 -13.91 -7.64
CA CYS A 23 -2.68 -12.64 -7.58
C CYS A 23 -3.15 -11.78 -6.40
N HIS A 24 -2.24 -11.03 -5.79
CA HIS A 24 -2.53 -10.27 -4.58
C HIS A 24 -1.50 -9.15 -4.32
N ALA A 25 -1.80 -8.29 -3.34
CA ALA A 25 -0.95 -7.18 -2.89
C ALA A 25 -0.54 -6.22 -4.01
N SER A 26 -1.52 -5.56 -4.61
CA SER A 26 -1.28 -4.60 -5.68
C SER A 26 -0.70 -3.28 -5.21
N THR A 27 0.06 -2.64 -6.10
CA THR A 27 0.60 -1.28 -5.97
C THR A 27 0.48 -0.56 -7.31
N ILE A 28 0.45 0.78 -7.29
CA ILE A 28 0.29 1.61 -8.49
C ILE A 28 1.11 2.90 -8.37
N VAL A 29 1.66 3.35 -9.49
CA VAL A 29 2.23 4.70 -9.67
C VAL A 29 1.69 5.34 -10.95
N LYS A 30 1.60 6.67 -10.95
CA LYS A 30 1.39 7.45 -12.17
C LYS A 30 2.75 7.88 -12.70
N LEU A 31 3.04 7.56 -13.95
CA LEU A 31 4.27 7.89 -14.63
C LEU A 31 4.21 9.31 -15.23
N ARG A 32 5.39 9.91 -15.43
CA ARG A 32 5.54 11.24 -16.04
C ARG A 32 5.02 11.37 -17.46
N ASN A 33 5.02 10.26 -18.21
CA ASN A 33 4.43 10.21 -19.55
C ASN A 33 2.88 10.15 -19.53
N GLY A 34 2.27 10.22 -18.34
CA GLY A 34 0.82 10.22 -18.14
C GLY A 34 0.20 8.83 -18.02
N GLU A 35 0.96 7.75 -18.27
CA GLU A 35 0.53 6.37 -18.05
C GLU A 35 0.53 6.01 -16.56
N PHE A 36 0.01 4.83 -16.25
CA PHE A 36 0.14 4.19 -14.96
C PHE A 36 0.97 2.92 -15.11
N MET A 37 1.62 2.57 -14.02
CA MET A 37 2.27 1.28 -13.84
C MET A 37 1.70 0.66 -12.57
N ALA A 38 1.27 -0.59 -12.67
CA ALA A 38 0.76 -1.35 -11.54
C ALA A 38 1.51 -2.68 -11.43
N ALA A 39 1.72 -3.14 -10.21
CA ALA A 39 2.38 -4.41 -9.93
C ALA A 39 1.67 -5.17 -8.81
N TRP A 40 1.84 -6.49 -8.78
CA TRP A 40 1.30 -7.41 -7.78
C TRP A 40 2.17 -8.66 -7.73
N PHE A 41 2.04 -9.47 -6.68
CA PHE A 41 2.60 -10.82 -6.73
C PHE A 41 1.56 -11.79 -7.30
N GLY A 42 2.01 -12.81 -8.02
CA GLY A 42 1.14 -13.83 -8.59
C GLY A 42 1.87 -15.14 -8.91
N GLY A 43 1.13 -16.24 -8.78
CA GLY A 43 1.62 -17.61 -8.98
C GLY A 43 0.47 -18.62 -8.84
N GLN A 44 0.79 -19.87 -8.50
CA GLN A 44 -0.19 -20.93 -8.27
C GLN A 44 -1.02 -20.65 -7.02
N LYS A 45 -0.37 -20.25 -5.93
CA LYS A 45 -0.99 -19.91 -4.65
C LYS A 45 -0.07 -19.01 -3.84
N GLU A 46 -0.63 -18.10 -3.05
CA GLU A 46 0.17 -17.30 -2.11
C GLU A 46 1.18 -18.17 -1.32
N GLY A 47 2.46 -17.78 -1.38
CA GLY A 47 3.58 -18.43 -0.70
C GLY A 47 4.21 -19.65 -1.34
N THR A 48 3.75 -20.04 -2.52
CA THR A 48 4.41 -21.09 -3.31
C THR A 48 5.69 -20.59 -3.98
N ASP A 49 6.63 -21.52 -4.20
CA ASP A 49 7.95 -21.19 -4.73
C ASP A 49 7.91 -20.64 -6.17
N ASP A 50 6.79 -20.72 -6.90
CA ASP A 50 6.62 -20.13 -8.23
C ASP A 50 6.15 -18.66 -8.21
N VAL A 51 5.68 -18.15 -7.07
CA VAL A 51 5.17 -16.77 -6.97
C VAL A 51 6.26 -15.77 -7.37
N GLY A 52 5.95 -14.92 -8.35
CA GLY A 52 6.79 -13.83 -8.83
C GLY A 52 6.06 -12.50 -8.79
N ILE A 53 6.77 -11.41 -9.08
CA ILE A 53 6.17 -10.08 -9.23
C ILE A 53 5.80 -9.86 -10.69
N TRP A 54 4.55 -9.49 -10.91
CA TRP A 54 3.97 -9.19 -12.21
C TRP A 54 3.66 -7.71 -12.32
N LEU A 55 3.72 -7.19 -13.55
CA LEU A 55 3.58 -5.77 -13.83
C LEU A 55 2.78 -5.54 -15.11
N VAL A 56 2.01 -4.47 -15.12
CA VAL A 56 1.42 -3.87 -16.34
C VAL A 56 1.72 -2.38 -16.39
N GLN A 57 1.66 -1.84 -17.61
CA GLN A 57 1.75 -0.42 -17.87
C GLN A 57 0.71 -0.01 -18.91
N GLY A 58 0.16 1.20 -18.78
CA GLY A 58 -0.79 1.73 -19.76
C GLY A 58 -1.70 2.80 -19.21
N LYS A 59 -2.89 2.92 -19.79
CA LYS A 59 -3.94 3.86 -19.37
C LYS A 59 -5.23 3.09 -19.08
N PRO A 60 -6.19 3.68 -18.34
CA PRO A 60 -7.49 3.05 -18.11
C PRO A 60 -8.13 2.56 -19.42
N GLY A 61 -8.41 1.26 -19.47
CA GLY A 61 -8.99 0.59 -20.65
C GLY A 61 -7.99 0.17 -21.73
N ASN A 62 -6.71 0.52 -21.61
CA ASN A 62 -5.65 0.13 -22.53
C ASN A 62 -4.36 -0.20 -21.76
N TRP A 63 -4.23 -1.46 -21.36
CA TRP A 63 -3.13 -1.98 -20.56
C TRP A 63 -2.27 -2.93 -21.38
N SER A 64 -0.97 -2.96 -21.12
CA SER A 64 -0.09 -4.02 -21.61
C SER A 64 -0.54 -5.39 -21.07
N GLN A 65 -0.07 -6.47 -21.71
CA GLN A 65 -0.17 -7.79 -21.08
C GLN A 65 0.68 -7.83 -19.80
N PRO A 66 0.27 -8.61 -18.78
CA PRO A 66 1.09 -8.84 -17.59
C PRO A 66 2.46 -9.43 -17.94
N VAL A 67 3.52 -8.84 -17.42
CA VAL A 67 4.89 -9.34 -17.56
C VAL A 67 5.46 -9.66 -16.18
N GLN A 68 6.10 -10.82 -16.04
CA GLN A 68 6.82 -11.17 -14.82
C GLN A 68 8.10 -10.35 -14.74
N ILE A 69 8.12 -9.35 -13.84
CA ILE A 69 9.20 -8.37 -13.75
C ILE A 69 10.28 -8.75 -12.74
N ALA A 70 9.94 -9.57 -11.76
CA ALA A 70 10.91 -10.09 -10.80
C ALA A 70 10.62 -11.53 -10.41
N LYS A 71 11.63 -12.37 -10.59
CA LYS A 71 11.72 -13.74 -10.07
C LYS A 71 13.20 -14.11 -9.92
N ILE A 72 13.79 -13.74 -8.78
CA ILE A 72 15.26 -13.77 -8.62
C ILE A 72 15.80 -15.14 -8.19
N ARG A 73 14.94 -16.00 -7.62
CA ARG A 73 15.24 -17.37 -7.21
C ARG A 73 13.96 -18.18 -6.96
N ASN A 74 14.11 -19.48 -6.69
CA ASN A 74 13.01 -20.42 -6.40
C ASN A 74 12.47 -20.28 -4.96
N ASP A 75 12.06 -19.07 -4.61
CA ASP A 75 11.33 -18.71 -3.39
C ASP A 75 10.15 -17.82 -3.77
N ALA A 76 9.11 -17.81 -2.96
CA ALA A 76 7.99 -16.89 -3.11
C ALA A 76 8.43 -15.42 -3.07
N HIS A 77 7.85 -14.60 -3.95
CA HIS A 77 8.01 -13.15 -3.98
C HIS A 77 6.73 -12.46 -3.48
N TRP A 78 6.86 -11.36 -2.74
CA TRP A 78 5.73 -10.79 -2.00
C TRP A 78 5.72 -9.26 -2.02
N ASN A 79 4.58 -8.69 -1.64
CA ASN A 79 4.40 -7.29 -1.26
C ASN A 79 5.17 -6.29 -2.15
N PRO A 80 4.93 -6.28 -3.47
CA PRO A 80 5.57 -5.30 -4.32
C PRO A 80 5.11 -3.89 -3.96
N VAL A 81 6.03 -2.95 -4.01
CA VAL A 81 5.77 -1.52 -3.78
C VAL A 81 6.43 -0.72 -4.90
N LEU A 82 5.61 -0.07 -5.71
CA LEU A 82 6.07 0.88 -6.72
C LEU A 82 6.18 2.27 -6.11
N PHE A 83 7.25 2.97 -6.45
CA PHE A 83 7.48 4.35 -6.04
C PHE A 83 8.24 5.10 -7.13
N GLN A 84 7.78 6.29 -7.52
CA GLN A 84 8.52 7.16 -8.44
C GLN A 84 9.10 8.34 -7.67
N SER A 85 10.42 8.46 -7.70
CA SER A 85 11.17 9.57 -7.09
C SER A 85 10.91 10.92 -7.77
N PRO A 86 11.22 12.05 -7.11
CA PRO A 86 11.15 13.40 -7.68
C PRO A 86 12.07 13.60 -8.90
N GLU A 87 13.06 12.74 -9.11
CA GLU A 87 13.95 12.75 -10.27
C GLU A 87 13.35 11.95 -11.44
N GLY A 88 12.32 11.13 -11.18
CA GLY A 88 11.60 10.33 -12.17
C GLY A 88 12.02 8.87 -12.22
N LYS A 89 13.04 8.48 -11.44
CA LYS A 89 13.45 7.09 -11.26
C LYS A 89 12.35 6.31 -10.56
N ILE A 90 12.02 5.15 -11.12
CA ILE A 90 11.02 4.23 -10.59
C ILE A 90 11.74 3.17 -9.77
N PHE A 91 11.22 2.90 -8.59
CA PHE A 91 11.64 1.84 -7.70
C PHE A 91 10.54 0.80 -7.62
N LEU A 92 10.93 -0.47 -7.72
CA LEU A 92 10.10 -1.63 -7.39
C LEU A 92 10.78 -2.34 -6.22
N PHE A 93 10.24 -2.13 -5.02
CA PHE A 93 10.60 -2.91 -3.85
C PHE A 93 9.74 -4.17 -3.80
N PHE A 94 10.29 -5.29 -3.36
CA PHE A 94 9.54 -6.54 -3.18
C PHE A 94 10.25 -7.40 -2.14
N LYS A 95 9.54 -8.40 -1.58
CA LYS A 95 10.13 -9.33 -0.62
C LYS A 95 10.38 -10.68 -1.26
N VAL A 96 11.41 -11.38 -0.78
CA VAL A 96 11.75 -12.73 -1.24
C VAL A 96 12.00 -13.63 -0.04
N GLY A 97 11.35 -14.80 -0.01
CA GLY A 97 11.60 -15.80 1.02
C GLY A 97 10.41 -16.75 1.23
N LYS A 98 10.70 -17.93 1.82
CA LYS A 98 9.71 -18.98 2.09
C LYS A 98 8.81 -18.70 3.29
N LYS A 99 9.30 -17.92 4.26
CA LYS A 99 8.60 -17.58 5.49
C LYS A 99 8.56 -16.07 5.64
N ILE A 100 7.37 -15.54 5.90
CA ILE A 100 7.12 -14.10 6.10
C ILE A 100 8.09 -13.48 7.12
N PRO A 101 8.33 -14.07 8.32
CA PRO A 101 9.19 -13.42 9.32
C PRO A 101 10.67 -13.33 8.96
N SER A 102 11.12 -14.04 7.92
CA SER A 102 12.53 -14.14 7.54
C SER A 102 12.77 -13.74 6.08
N TRP A 103 11.80 -13.09 5.43
CA TRP A 103 11.99 -12.58 4.07
C TRP A 103 13.02 -11.46 4.03
N GLU A 104 13.60 -11.27 2.84
CA GLU A 104 14.53 -10.19 2.54
C GLU A 104 13.81 -9.15 1.67
N THR A 105 14.23 -7.89 1.79
CA THR A 105 13.80 -6.85 0.86
C THR A 105 14.75 -6.71 -0.30
N TRP A 106 14.21 -6.77 -1.50
CA TRP A 106 14.91 -6.59 -2.75
C TRP A 106 14.34 -5.38 -3.50
N VAL A 107 15.18 -4.76 -4.32
CA VAL A 107 14.82 -3.61 -5.13
C VAL A 107 15.32 -3.75 -6.56
N LYS A 108 14.46 -3.38 -7.51
CA LYS A 108 14.82 -3.09 -8.91
C LYS A 108 14.49 -1.64 -9.20
N THR A 109 15.22 -1.01 -10.11
CA THR A 109 14.96 0.38 -10.51
C THR A 109 14.90 0.55 -12.02
N SER A 110 14.18 1.57 -12.47
CA SER A 110 14.09 1.96 -13.87
C SER A 110 14.24 3.47 -14.02
N ASP A 111 15.15 3.88 -14.91
CA ASP A 111 15.43 5.28 -15.25
C ASP A 111 14.74 5.72 -16.55
N ASN A 112 13.94 4.85 -17.18
CA ASN A 112 13.37 5.07 -18.51
C ASN A 112 11.88 4.67 -18.62
N ASN A 113 11.08 5.02 -17.60
CA ASN A 113 9.64 4.76 -17.55
C ASN A 113 9.27 3.28 -17.70
N GLY A 114 10.04 2.38 -17.09
CA GLY A 114 9.73 0.95 -17.04
C GLY A 114 10.18 0.13 -18.25
N LYS A 115 10.83 0.75 -19.26
CA LYS A 115 11.29 0.04 -20.47
C LYS A 115 12.38 -0.98 -20.16
N THR A 116 13.32 -0.61 -19.29
CA THR A 116 14.35 -1.53 -18.78
C THR A 116 14.47 -1.36 -17.27
N TRP A 117 14.91 -2.42 -16.61
CA TRP A 117 15.08 -2.47 -15.16
C TRP A 117 16.47 -2.95 -14.79
N SER A 118 17.02 -2.42 -13.71
CA SER A 118 18.28 -2.90 -13.13
C SER A 118 18.15 -4.36 -12.71
N GLU A 119 19.30 -5.02 -12.50
CA GLU A 119 19.33 -6.24 -11.70
C GLU A 119 18.76 -5.97 -10.30
N ALA A 120 18.23 -7.04 -9.69
CA ALA A 120 17.71 -6.95 -8.34
C ALA A 120 18.87 -6.94 -7.34
N THR A 121 18.77 -6.09 -6.32
CA THR A 121 19.74 -6.02 -5.21
C THR A 121 19.01 -6.02 -3.88
N GLU A 122 19.64 -6.52 -2.82
CA GLU A 122 19.12 -6.36 -1.46
C GLU A 122 19.03 -4.86 -1.13
N LEU A 123 17.91 -4.44 -0.53
CA LEU A 123 17.73 -3.04 -0.14
C LEU A 123 18.68 -2.64 0.99
N VAL A 124 18.83 -3.53 1.97
CA VAL A 124 19.78 -3.43 3.07
C VAL A 124 20.48 -4.77 3.15
N GLN A 125 21.80 -4.77 3.02
CA GLN A 125 22.59 -6.00 3.00
C GLN A 125 22.36 -6.81 4.28
N GLY A 126 22.01 -8.10 4.12
CA GLY A 126 21.76 -9.01 5.23
C GLY A 126 20.40 -8.82 5.92
N ASP A 127 19.47 -8.06 5.32
CA ASP A 127 18.10 -7.90 5.83
C ASP A 127 17.43 -9.26 6.08
N LYS A 128 16.78 -9.38 7.24
CA LYS A 128 15.82 -10.43 7.57
C LYS A 128 14.65 -9.80 8.31
N GLY A 129 13.43 -10.13 7.88
CA GLY A 129 12.20 -9.62 8.48
C GLY A 129 11.58 -8.45 7.68
N GLY A 130 12.36 -7.82 6.80
CA GLY A 130 11.88 -6.84 5.83
C GLY A 130 12.19 -5.41 6.26
N ARG A 131 13.04 -4.75 5.48
CA ARG A 131 13.36 -3.31 5.56
C ARG A 131 12.67 -2.50 4.46
N GLY A 132 12.74 -1.18 4.53
CA GLY A 132 12.08 -0.27 3.59
C GLY A 132 10.55 -0.46 3.56
N PRO A 133 9.87 -0.23 2.42
CA PRO A 133 8.42 -0.28 2.39
C PRO A 133 7.87 -1.71 2.52
N VAL A 134 7.07 -1.94 3.55
CA VAL A 134 6.30 -3.16 3.83
C VAL A 134 4.92 -2.74 4.33
N ARG A 135 3.88 -2.64 3.52
CA ARG A 135 3.76 -2.85 2.07
C ARG A 135 3.31 -1.56 1.35
N ASN A 136 3.22 -0.46 2.06
CA ASN A 136 2.77 0.80 1.49
C ASN A 136 3.94 1.61 0.96
N LYS A 137 3.67 2.45 -0.04
CA LYS A 137 4.66 3.34 -0.65
C LYS A 137 5.29 4.26 0.41
N PRO A 138 6.59 4.58 0.28
CA PRO A 138 7.19 5.59 1.13
C PRO A 138 6.61 6.98 0.81
N ILE A 139 6.76 7.90 1.76
CA ILE A 139 6.57 9.34 1.53
C ILE A 139 7.91 10.04 1.46
N ILE A 140 7.96 11.19 0.79
CA ILE A 140 9.06 12.13 0.91
C ILE A 140 8.56 13.30 1.74
N THR A 141 9.21 13.56 2.88
CA THR A 141 8.88 14.71 3.71
C THR A 141 9.34 16.00 3.05
N SER A 142 8.80 17.12 3.51
CA SER A 142 9.26 18.47 3.15
C SER A 142 10.74 18.71 3.48
N ALA A 143 11.35 17.90 4.35
CA ALA A 143 12.79 17.92 4.64
C ALA A 143 13.64 17.08 3.65
N GLY A 144 13.01 16.40 2.69
CA GLY A 144 13.67 15.53 1.72
C GLY A 144 13.95 14.11 2.22
N LEU A 145 13.49 13.75 3.43
CA LEU A 145 13.63 12.40 3.97
C LEU A 145 12.61 11.48 3.32
N TRP A 146 13.06 10.30 2.90
CA TRP A 146 12.17 9.21 2.50
C TRP A 146 11.83 8.40 3.74
N ILE A 147 10.55 8.22 4.01
CA ILE A 147 10.07 7.44 5.15
C ILE A 147 9.21 6.30 4.62
N ALA A 148 9.62 5.07 4.92
CA ALA A 148 8.91 3.85 4.54
C ALA A 148 8.38 3.14 5.78
N GLY A 149 7.09 2.79 5.78
CA GLY A 149 6.52 1.98 6.85
C GLY A 149 6.94 0.53 6.69
N ALA A 150 7.33 -0.11 7.80
CA ALA A 150 7.75 -1.50 7.84
C ALA A 150 7.22 -2.22 9.09
N SER A 151 7.38 -3.55 9.14
CA SER A 151 7.05 -4.34 10.33
C SER A 151 7.83 -5.64 10.39
N HIS A 152 8.22 -6.03 11.60
CA HIS A 152 8.72 -7.37 11.89
C HIS A 152 7.56 -8.28 12.34
N GLU A 153 7.54 -9.51 11.85
CA GLU A 153 6.41 -10.43 12.03
C GLU A 153 6.78 -11.76 12.72
N GLU A 154 7.89 -11.80 13.44
CA GLU A 154 8.34 -13.00 14.16
C GLU A 154 7.72 -13.11 15.55
N GLY A 155 6.80 -14.05 15.71
CA GLY A 155 6.08 -14.30 16.97
C GLY A 155 5.01 -13.24 17.27
N ARG A 156 5.43 -11.97 17.34
CA ARG A 156 4.58 -10.78 17.45
C ARG A 156 4.78 -9.85 16.25
N TRP A 157 3.89 -8.88 16.16
CA TRP A 157 3.86 -7.88 15.09
C TRP A 157 4.31 -6.53 15.64
N ASP A 158 5.48 -6.07 15.22
CA ASP A 158 6.05 -4.78 15.63
C ASP A 158 6.30 -3.92 14.38
N ALA A 159 5.58 -2.80 14.29
CA ALA A 159 5.77 -1.82 13.23
C ALA A 159 6.93 -0.87 13.54
N PHE A 160 7.53 -0.30 12.49
CA PHE A 160 8.51 0.78 12.56
C PHE A 160 8.51 1.60 11.27
N ALA A 161 9.28 2.69 11.26
CA ALA A 161 9.59 3.45 10.06
C ALA A 161 11.06 3.24 9.69
N ASP A 162 11.34 3.06 8.40
CA ASP A 162 12.68 3.06 7.84
C ASP A 162 12.93 4.37 7.12
N ILE A 163 14.09 4.99 7.36
CA ILE A 163 14.38 6.37 6.94
C ILE A 163 15.59 6.37 6.01
N SER A 164 15.44 7.02 4.86
CA SER A 164 16.56 7.32 3.97
C SER A 164 16.71 8.83 3.79
N SER A 165 17.94 9.33 3.93
CA SER A 165 18.32 10.73 3.72
C SER A 165 19.06 10.97 2.40
N ASP A 166 19.25 9.92 1.59
CA ASP A 166 20.12 9.93 0.41
C ASP A 166 19.41 9.43 -0.87
N GLY A 167 18.08 9.56 -0.91
CA GLY A 167 17.26 9.19 -2.07
C GLY A 167 17.07 7.68 -2.21
N GLY A 168 16.97 6.98 -1.08
CA GLY A 168 16.70 5.54 -1.02
C GLY A 168 17.93 4.64 -1.20
N LYS A 169 19.16 5.18 -1.13
CA LYS A 169 20.39 4.39 -1.27
C LYS A 169 20.73 3.66 0.03
N THR A 170 20.59 4.33 1.17
CA THR A 170 20.77 3.75 2.49
C THR A 170 19.56 4.01 3.38
N TRP A 171 19.31 3.10 4.32
CA TRP A 171 18.10 3.06 5.14
C TRP A 171 18.43 2.77 6.61
N THR A 172 17.89 3.60 7.51
CA THR A 172 18.03 3.47 8.96
C THR A 172 16.67 3.24 9.61
N ALA A 173 16.52 2.12 10.33
CA ALA A 173 15.30 1.82 11.05
C ALA A 173 15.16 2.71 12.30
N ALA A 174 14.00 3.34 12.45
CA ALA A 174 13.55 3.92 13.70
C ALA A 174 13.19 2.82 14.72
N PRO A 175 13.11 3.15 16.03
CA PRO A 175 12.60 2.22 17.03
C PRO A 175 11.19 1.70 16.68
N TYR A 176 10.86 0.51 17.18
CA TYR A 176 9.51 -0.03 17.05
C TYR A 176 8.47 0.88 17.72
N ILE A 177 7.29 0.94 17.12
CA ILE A 177 6.14 1.64 17.69
C ILE A 177 5.67 0.90 18.94
N ASP A 178 5.71 1.56 20.09
CA ASP A 178 5.18 0.99 21.33
C ASP A 178 3.65 0.90 21.26
N ILE A 179 3.07 -0.15 21.83
CA ILE A 179 1.62 -0.32 21.98
C ILE A 179 1.32 -0.92 23.35
N ASP A 180 0.08 -0.78 23.83
CA ASP A 180 -0.31 -1.36 25.12
C ASP A 180 -0.46 -2.88 25.06
N ARG A 181 0.66 -3.60 25.06
CA ARG A 181 0.71 -5.07 24.95
C ARG A 181 -0.06 -5.82 26.02
N LYS A 182 -0.35 -5.18 27.16
CA LYS A 182 -1.14 -5.79 28.24
C LYS A 182 -2.62 -5.88 27.86
N ASN A 183 -3.14 -4.85 27.20
CA ASN A 183 -4.55 -4.75 26.82
C ASN A 183 -4.81 -5.13 25.35
N PHE A 184 -3.76 -5.12 24.53
CA PHE A 184 -3.83 -5.45 23.10
C PHE A 184 -4.13 -6.94 22.87
N LYS A 185 -5.17 -7.24 22.11
CA LYS A 185 -5.58 -8.59 21.73
C LYS A 185 -4.97 -9.00 20.38
N GLY A 186 -4.18 -10.07 20.41
CA GLY A 186 -3.59 -10.66 19.21
C GLY A 186 -2.12 -10.27 18.99
N LYS A 187 -1.68 -10.20 17.74
CA LYS A 187 -0.26 -10.15 17.39
C LYS A 187 0.36 -8.77 17.48
N GLY A 188 -0.40 -7.71 17.24
CA GLY A 188 0.08 -6.32 17.25
C GLY A 188 -0.35 -5.52 16.03
N VAL A 189 0.50 -4.55 15.66
CA VAL A 189 0.29 -3.62 14.55
C VAL A 189 1.36 -3.81 13.47
N ILE A 190 0.99 -3.66 12.20
CA ILE A 190 1.86 -3.86 11.03
C ILE A 190 1.50 -2.93 9.88
N GLN A 191 2.34 -2.94 8.85
CA GLN A 191 2.07 -2.38 7.52
C GLN A 191 1.59 -0.91 7.57
N PRO A 192 2.44 0.02 8.04
CA PRO A 192 2.06 1.41 8.20
C PRO A 192 1.79 2.08 6.85
N THR A 193 0.85 3.01 6.80
CA THR A 193 0.76 4.04 5.75
C THR A 193 1.01 5.41 6.36
N LEU A 194 1.68 6.30 5.64
CA LEU A 194 2.29 7.51 6.19
C LEU A 194 1.78 8.78 5.51
N TRP A 195 1.79 9.91 6.24
CA TRP A 195 1.71 11.26 5.67
C TRP A 195 2.42 12.27 6.57
N GLU A 196 2.86 13.39 5.99
CA GLU A 196 3.36 14.55 6.75
C GLU A 196 2.27 15.63 6.78
N SER A 197 1.91 16.14 7.96
CA SER A 197 0.90 17.22 8.08
C SER A 197 1.53 18.58 7.84
N VAL A 198 2.61 18.86 8.56
CA VAL A 198 3.51 20.01 8.47
C VAL A 198 4.94 19.54 8.65
N ARG A 199 5.92 20.37 8.26
CA ARG A 199 7.35 20.01 8.31
C ARG A 199 7.74 19.38 9.66
N GLY A 200 8.22 18.14 9.63
CA GLY A 200 8.68 17.39 10.80
C GLY A 200 7.59 16.64 11.56
N LYS A 201 6.30 16.92 11.30
CA LYS A 201 5.18 16.19 11.90
C LYS A 201 4.69 15.10 10.96
N VAL A 202 5.10 13.87 11.23
CA VAL A 202 4.77 12.69 10.42
C VAL A 202 3.80 11.82 11.19
N HIS A 203 2.84 11.24 10.49
CA HIS A 203 1.80 10.42 11.06
C HIS A 203 1.75 9.08 10.34
N MET A 204 1.29 8.05 11.04
CA MET A 204 0.99 6.78 10.44
C MET A 204 -0.36 6.22 10.88
N LEU A 205 -1.01 5.50 9.97
CA LEU A 205 -2.05 4.54 10.30
C LEU A 205 -1.51 3.12 10.14
N LEU A 206 -1.90 2.23 11.05
CA LEU A 206 -1.41 0.86 11.11
C LEU A 206 -2.57 -0.13 11.07
N ARG A 207 -2.40 -1.19 10.29
CA ARG A 207 -3.22 -2.39 10.36
C ARG A 207 -2.97 -3.08 11.70
N SER A 208 -4.03 -3.60 12.33
CA SER A 208 -3.92 -4.30 13.62
C SER A 208 -4.69 -5.63 13.62
N SER A 209 -4.40 -6.49 14.59
CA SER A 209 -5.20 -7.71 14.84
C SER A 209 -6.40 -7.49 15.78
N GLU A 210 -6.80 -6.25 16.06
CA GLU A 210 -7.86 -5.92 17.02
C GLU A 210 -9.19 -5.51 16.39
N GLY A 211 -9.31 -5.54 15.06
CA GLY A 211 -10.54 -5.09 14.42
C GLY A 211 -10.62 -3.56 14.26
N ILE A 212 -9.53 -2.84 14.53
CA ILE A 212 -9.49 -1.37 14.50
C ILE A 212 -8.14 -0.88 13.96
N ILE A 213 -8.13 0.19 13.17
CA ILE A 213 -6.90 0.83 12.71
C ILE A 213 -6.26 1.58 13.87
N TYR A 214 -4.95 1.45 13.99
CA TYR A 214 -4.15 2.18 14.96
C TYR A 214 -3.51 3.41 14.32
N ARG A 215 -3.17 4.41 15.14
CA ARG A 215 -2.45 5.62 14.77
C ARG A 215 -1.23 5.81 15.67
N SER A 216 -0.17 6.37 15.12
CA SER A 216 0.98 6.88 15.87
C SER A 216 1.52 8.12 15.17
N ASP A 217 2.08 9.04 15.95
CA ASP A 217 2.53 10.35 15.49
C ASP A 217 4.00 10.59 15.86
N SER A 218 4.71 11.26 14.98
CA SER A 218 6.11 11.66 15.14
C SER A 218 6.23 13.17 15.04
N GLU A 219 7.00 13.75 15.96
CA GLU A 219 7.27 15.20 16.05
C GLU A 219 8.69 15.56 15.59
N ASP A 220 9.48 14.58 15.14
CA ASP A 220 10.91 14.72 14.83
C ASP A 220 11.29 14.19 13.42
N GLY A 221 10.32 14.17 12.51
CA GLY A 221 10.52 13.74 11.12
C GLY A 221 10.55 12.22 10.94
N GLY A 222 9.87 11.47 11.80
CA GLY A 222 9.72 10.01 11.73
C GLY A 222 10.80 9.24 12.48
N LYS A 223 11.68 9.90 13.24
CA LYS A 223 12.80 9.25 13.97
C LYS A 223 12.33 8.57 15.24
N THR A 224 11.38 9.19 15.94
CA THR A 224 10.68 8.61 17.08
C THR A 224 9.18 8.78 16.92
N TRP A 225 8.42 7.96 17.64
CA TRP A 225 6.98 7.82 17.48
C TRP A 225 6.29 7.73 18.83
N SER A 226 5.10 8.31 18.91
CA SER A 226 4.21 8.15 20.06
C SER A 226 3.81 6.69 20.22
N LYS A 227 3.34 6.34 21.43
CA LYS A 227 2.62 5.08 21.62
C LYS A 227 1.45 5.00 20.63
N GLY A 228 1.25 3.83 20.03
CA GLY A 228 0.13 3.57 19.13
C GLY A 228 -1.19 3.58 19.89
N TYR A 229 -2.21 4.19 19.31
CA TYR A 229 -3.56 4.30 19.87
C TYR A 229 -4.63 4.05 18.81
N GLU A 230 -5.84 3.70 19.24
CA GLU A 230 -6.96 3.43 18.35
C GLU A 230 -7.41 4.70 17.61
N SER A 231 -7.66 4.58 16.30
CA SER A 231 -8.14 5.69 15.45
C SER A 231 -9.66 5.82 15.38
N GLY A 232 -10.43 4.85 15.90
CA GLY A 232 -11.89 4.78 15.73
C GLY A 232 -12.35 4.29 14.34
N LEU A 233 -11.42 3.88 13.47
CA LEU A 233 -11.74 3.28 12.16
C LEU A 233 -11.75 1.75 12.24
N PRO A 234 -12.88 1.07 11.99
CA PRO A 234 -12.91 -0.39 12.02
C PRO A 234 -12.06 -0.98 10.88
N ASN A 235 -11.37 -2.08 11.14
CA ASN A 235 -10.67 -2.82 10.09
C ASN A 235 -10.47 -4.30 10.46
N PRO A 236 -10.80 -5.25 9.56
CA PRO A 236 -10.82 -6.67 9.89
C PRO A 236 -9.43 -7.32 9.83
N ASN A 237 -8.38 -6.56 10.18
CA ASN A 237 -6.99 -6.94 9.96
C ASN A 237 -6.70 -7.15 8.47
N SER A 238 -7.17 -6.23 7.64
CA SER A 238 -6.93 -6.18 6.19
C SER A 238 -5.94 -5.06 5.85
N GLY A 239 -5.34 -5.15 4.67
CA GLY A 239 -4.44 -4.11 4.15
C GLY A 239 -5.12 -2.75 4.05
N ILE A 240 -4.36 -1.69 4.35
CA ILE A 240 -4.76 -0.29 4.19
C ILE A 240 -3.67 0.47 3.43
N ASP A 241 -4.05 1.52 2.72
CA ASP A 241 -3.10 2.51 2.16
C ASP A 241 -3.78 3.88 2.11
N LEU A 242 -2.97 4.94 2.24
CA LEU A 242 -3.44 6.32 2.30
C LEU A 242 -2.66 7.20 1.34
N THR A 243 -3.31 8.23 0.81
CA THR A 243 -2.64 9.35 0.12
C THR A 243 -3.11 10.69 0.66
N LYS A 244 -2.26 11.72 0.55
CA LYS A 244 -2.58 13.12 0.89
C LYS A 244 -2.72 13.93 -0.39
N LEU A 245 -3.78 14.72 -0.51
CA LEU A 245 -3.99 15.65 -1.61
C LEU A 245 -3.26 16.97 -1.36
N PRO A 246 -3.01 17.79 -2.41
CA PRO A 246 -2.35 19.08 -2.27
C PRO A 246 -3.04 20.04 -1.29
N ASP A 247 -4.37 19.95 -1.15
CA ASP A 247 -5.16 20.76 -0.22
C ASP A 247 -5.14 20.25 1.24
N GLY A 248 -4.40 19.18 1.51
CA GLY A 248 -4.28 18.57 2.84
C GLY A 248 -5.26 17.44 3.12
N THR A 249 -6.24 17.19 2.24
CA THR A 249 -7.21 16.09 2.42
C THR A 249 -6.50 14.74 2.42
N LEU A 250 -6.82 13.89 3.40
CA LEU A 250 -6.35 12.51 3.43
C LEU A 250 -7.41 11.60 2.80
N VAL A 251 -6.96 10.61 2.03
CA VAL A 251 -7.82 9.58 1.43
C VAL A 251 -7.29 8.21 1.83
N LEU A 252 -8.06 7.49 2.63
CA LEU A 252 -7.73 6.17 3.13
C LEU A 252 -8.54 5.11 2.36
N ALA A 253 -7.87 4.11 1.78
CA ALA A 253 -8.52 2.88 1.34
C ALA A 253 -8.42 1.80 2.42
N TYR A 254 -9.56 1.24 2.81
CA TYR A 254 -9.66 0.22 3.85
C TYR A 254 -10.97 -0.57 3.77
N ASN A 255 -11.07 -1.66 4.54
CA ASN A 255 -12.30 -2.43 4.72
C ASN A 255 -12.93 -2.09 6.09
N PRO A 256 -14.15 -1.53 6.16
CA PRO A 256 -14.78 -1.08 7.40
C PRO A 256 -15.54 -2.20 8.13
N ASP A 257 -14.81 -3.17 8.69
CA ASP A 257 -15.36 -4.27 9.50
C ASP A 257 -14.57 -4.39 10.81
N SER A 258 -15.25 -4.48 11.95
CA SER A 258 -14.63 -4.51 13.28
C SER A 258 -14.23 -5.92 13.76
N THR A 259 -14.52 -6.95 12.97
CA THR A 259 -14.20 -8.34 13.29
C THR A 259 -12.82 -8.67 12.77
N ASN A 260 -11.87 -9.03 13.63
CA ASN A 260 -10.56 -9.53 13.20
C ASN A 260 -10.74 -10.78 12.31
N TRP A 261 -10.20 -10.75 11.09
CA TRP A 261 -10.46 -11.72 10.01
C TRP A 261 -11.92 -11.78 9.52
N GLY A 262 -12.65 -10.67 9.68
CA GLY A 262 -13.99 -10.44 9.13
C GLY A 262 -14.01 -10.16 7.63
N SER A 263 -15.09 -9.52 7.19
CA SER A 263 -15.37 -9.29 5.77
C SER A 263 -14.37 -8.32 5.12
N ARG A 264 -13.86 -8.67 3.94
CA ARG A 264 -13.10 -7.75 3.07
C ARG A 264 -13.99 -7.14 1.98
N SER A 265 -15.30 -7.12 2.22
CA SER A 265 -16.34 -6.48 1.44
C SER A 265 -17.21 -5.63 2.38
N PRO A 266 -17.33 -4.31 2.18
CA PRO A 266 -16.81 -3.54 1.05
C PRO A 266 -15.31 -3.19 1.17
N LEU A 267 -14.73 -2.76 0.06
CA LEU A 267 -13.54 -1.90 0.04
C LEU A 267 -14.00 -0.45 -0.14
N SER A 268 -13.55 0.44 0.75
CA SER A 268 -14.04 1.82 0.82
C SER A 268 -12.91 2.84 0.78
N LEU A 269 -13.20 4.02 0.24
CA LEU A 269 -12.40 5.24 0.38
C LEU A 269 -13.03 6.15 1.44
N ALA A 270 -12.28 6.52 2.46
CA ALA A 270 -12.68 7.50 3.47
C ALA A 270 -11.86 8.79 3.32
N LEU A 271 -12.51 9.94 3.51
CA LEU A 271 -11.87 11.26 3.49
C LEU A 271 -11.74 11.83 4.90
N SER A 272 -10.58 12.38 5.21
CA SER A 272 -10.37 13.23 6.39
C SER A 272 -9.92 14.62 5.97
N PHE A 273 -10.51 15.64 6.62
CA PHE A 273 -10.22 17.06 6.39
C PHE A 273 -9.51 17.71 7.59
N ASP A 274 -9.24 16.96 8.64
CA ASP A 274 -8.74 17.43 9.93
C ASP A 274 -7.53 16.60 10.40
N ASN A 275 -6.65 16.25 9.46
CA ASN A 275 -5.42 15.52 9.73
C ASN A 275 -5.64 14.13 10.36
N GLY A 276 -6.64 13.40 9.87
CA GLY A 276 -6.92 12.02 10.24
C GLY A 276 -7.61 11.86 11.59
N VAL A 277 -8.22 12.93 12.13
CA VAL A 277 -8.96 12.89 13.40
C VAL A 277 -10.38 12.39 13.15
N THR A 278 -11.08 12.90 12.13
CA THR A 278 -12.41 12.44 11.71
C THR A 278 -12.44 12.07 10.24
N TRP A 279 -13.43 11.23 9.88
CA TRP A 279 -13.57 10.63 8.55
C TRP A 279 -15.03 10.71 8.06
N PRO A 280 -15.57 11.90 7.80
CA PRO A 280 -17.02 12.12 7.63
C PRO A 280 -17.58 11.69 6.27
N LYS A 281 -16.73 11.42 5.26
CA LYS A 281 -17.17 11.01 3.92
C LYS A 281 -16.60 9.65 3.56
N ILE A 282 -17.45 8.71 3.18
CA ILE A 282 -17.05 7.36 2.77
C ILE A 282 -17.72 6.97 1.45
N LEU A 283 -16.95 6.39 0.53
CA LEU A 283 -17.44 5.78 -0.70
C LEU A 283 -17.00 4.31 -0.75
N ASP A 284 -17.95 3.40 -0.89
CA ASP A 284 -17.65 1.99 -1.17
C ASP A 284 -17.32 1.85 -2.66
N ILE A 285 -16.05 1.57 -2.99
CA ILE A 285 -15.58 1.47 -4.38
C ILE A 285 -15.72 0.06 -4.95
N ASP A 286 -15.84 -0.94 -4.07
CA ASP A 286 -16.24 -2.30 -4.42
C ASP A 286 -16.99 -2.97 -3.27
N SER A 287 -18.06 -3.68 -3.60
CA SER A 287 -18.97 -4.33 -2.64
C SER A 287 -19.57 -5.59 -3.26
N GLY A 288 -19.78 -6.60 -2.44
CA GLY A 288 -20.23 -7.92 -2.84
C GLY A 288 -20.65 -8.77 -1.63
N ASP A 289 -20.68 -10.08 -1.79
CA ASP A 289 -20.95 -11.03 -0.70
C ASP A 289 -19.90 -10.87 0.42
N PRO A 290 -20.22 -11.13 1.70
CA PRO A 290 -19.24 -11.10 2.79
C PRO A 290 -18.02 -12.01 2.59
N LYS A 291 -18.11 -13.02 1.72
CA LYS A 291 -16.99 -13.91 1.34
C LYS A 291 -16.13 -13.35 0.19
N ASP A 292 -16.60 -12.33 -0.52
CA ASP A 292 -15.81 -11.67 -1.54
C ASP A 292 -14.62 -10.95 -0.88
N GLU A 293 -13.49 -10.95 -1.58
CA GLU A 293 -12.25 -10.35 -1.14
C GLU A 293 -11.89 -9.16 -2.03
N PHE A 294 -12.14 -7.94 -1.55
CA PHE A 294 -11.66 -6.69 -2.14
C PHE A 294 -10.63 -6.08 -1.19
N SER A 295 -9.37 -6.35 -1.44
CA SER A 295 -8.36 -6.23 -0.39
C SER A 295 -7.03 -5.71 -0.91
N TYR A 296 -6.18 -5.39 0.05
CA TYR A 296 -4.81 -4.97 -0.22
C TYR A 296 -4.73 -3.81 -1.23
N PRO A 297 -5.37 -2.66 -0.92
CA PRO A 297 -5.33 -1.52 -1.80
C PRO A 297 -3.92 -0.91 -1.86
N GLY A 298 -3.63 -0.26 -2.98
CA GLY A 298 -2.59 0.76 -3.12
C GLY A 298 -3.25 2.02 -3.71
N VAL A 299 -3.03 3.17 -3.08
CA VAL A 299 -3.70 4.44 -3.40
C VAL A 299 -2.67 5.52 -3.67
N ILE A 300 -2.85 6.30 -4.73
CA ILE A 300 -2.04 7.49 -5.02
C ILE A 300 -2.93 8.68 -5.36
N SER A 301 -2.40 9.89 -5.21
CA SER A 301 -3.02 11.12 -5.70
C SER A 301 -2.10 11.85 -6.68
N TYR A 302 -2.71 12.58 -7.62
CA TYR A 302 -2.03 13.53 -8.50
C TYR A 302 -3.00 14.67 -8.81
N GLY A 303 -2.64 15.89 -8.39
CA GLY A 303 -3.62 16.98 -8.32
C GLY A 303 -4.77 16.62 -7.38
N ASP A 304 -6.00 16.78 -7.86
CA ASP A 304 -7.24 16.44 -7.16
C ASP A 304 -7.71 14.99 -7.44
N THR A 305 -6.97 14.25 -8.26
CA THR A 305 -7.36 12.92 -8.73
C THR A 305 -6.74 11.83 -7.87
N ILE A 306 -7.54 10.82 -7.56
CA ILE A 306 -7.17 9.64 -6.79
C ILE A 306 -7.17 8.43 -7.73
N ALA A 307 -6.16 7.59 -7.63
CA ALA A 307 -6.12 6.29 -8.29
C ALA A 307 -5.85 5.19 -7.26
N VAL A 308 -6.58 4.09 -7.39
CA VAL A 308 -6.54 2.94 -6.51
C VAL A 308 -6.32 1.69 -7.35
N SER A 309 -5.42 0.82 -6.91
CA SER A 309 -5.32 -0.58 -7.33
C SER A 309 -5.67 -1.47 -6.15
N TYR A 310 -6.37 -2.59 -6.37
CA TYR A 310 -6.67 -3.54 -5.28
C TYR A 310 -6.84 -4.96 -5.80
N THR A 311 -6.67 -5.93 -4.89
CA THR A 311 -6.94 -7.34 -5.16
C THR A 311 -8.44 -7.56 -5.28
N TRP A 312 -8.85 -8.24 -6.34
CA TRP A 312 -10.22 -8.67 -6.58
C TRP A 312 -10.30 -10.20 -6.55
N ASN A 313 -10.85 -10.75 -5.46
CA ASN A 313 -11.09 -12.18 -5.24
C ASN A 313 -9.85 -13.08 -5.45
N ARG A 314 -8.65 -12.52 -5.31
CA ARG A 314 -7.34 -13.14 -5.66
C ARG A 314 -7.21 -13.60 -7.11
N LYS A 315 -8.18 -13.30 -7.97
CA LYS A 315 -8.25 -13.75 -9.36
C LYS A 315 -7.93 -12.63 -10.34
N ASN A 316 -8.06 -11.38 -9.91
CA ASN A 316 -7.73 -10.22 -10.71
C ASN A 316 -7.20 -9.08 -9.85
N ILE A 317 -6.60 -8.08 -10.48
CA ILE A 317 -6.29 -6.79 -9.87
C ILE A 317 -7.19 -5.75 -10.54
N ALA A 318 -7.98 -5.07 -9.72
CA ALA A 318 -8.89 -4.03 -10.15
C ALA A 318 -8.30 -2.64 -9.94
N TYR A 319 -8.83 -1.65 -10.65
CA TYR A 319 -8.51 -0.25 -10.46
C TYR A 319 -9.77 0.62 -10.36
N TRP A 320 -9.63 1.73 -9.64
CA TRP A 320 -10.61 2.80 -9.56
C TRP A 320 -9.88 4.15 -9.67
N ILE A 321 -10.38 5.07 -10.49
CA ILE A 321 -9.79 6.41 -10.66
C ILE A 321 -10.90 7.45 -10.71
N GLY A 322 -10.82 8.47 -9.86
CA GLY A 322 -11.80 9.55 -9.79
C GLY A 322 -11.26 10.78 -9.06
N THR A 323 -11.90 11.93 -9.24
CA THR A 323 -11.52 13.15 -8.54
C THR A 323 -12.05 13.19 -7.11
N LYS A 324 -11.48 14.04 -6.26
CA LYS A 324 -11.99 14.33 -4.92
C LYS A 324 -13.47 14.75 -4.98
N ASP A 325 -13.84 15.63 -5.92
CA ASP A 325 -15.21 16.09 -6.07
C ASP A 325 -16.17 14.96 -6.48
N ALA A 326 -15.73 14.07 -7.38
CA ALA A 326 -16.48 12.88 -7.75
C ALA A 326 -16.74 11.99 -6.53
N LEU A 327 -15.71 11.78 -5.72
CA LEU A 327 -15.78 11.00 -4.49
C LEU A 327 -16.74 11.64 -3.50
N ILE A 328 -16.62 12.94 -3.22
CA ILE A 328 -17.51 13.66 -2.28
C ILE A 328 -18.98 13.58 -2.71
N LYS A 329 -19.26 13.73 -4.00
CA LYS A 329 -20.63 13.66 -4.55
C LYS A 329 -21.24 12.26 -4.42
N ALA A 330 -20.42 11.21 -4.53
CA ALA A 330 -20.85 9.82 -4.44
C ALA A 330 -20.81 9.26 -3.00
N ALA A 331 -20.09 9.92 -2.08
CA ALA A 331 -19.89 9.47 -0.73
C ALA A 331 -21.15 9.65 0.14
N LYS A 332 -21.36 8.68 1.05
CA LYS A 332 -22.28 8.82 2.17
C LYS A 332 -21.60 9.59 3.31
N ASP A 333 -22.42 10.30 4.09
CA ASP A 333 -22.00 10.87 5.37
C ASP A 333 -21.83 9.76 6.41
N ARG A 334 -20.85 9.92 7.30
CA ARG A 334 -20.59 9.01 8.43
C ARG A 334 -20.91 9.67 9.77
#